data_AF-A0A6P4FS06-F1
#
_entry.id   AF-A0A6P4FS06-F1
#
_cell.length_a   1.000
_cell.length_b   1.000
_cell.length_c   1.000
_cell.angle_alpha   90.00
_cell.angle_beta   90.00
_cell.angle_gamma   90.00
#
_symmetry.space_group_name_H-M   'P 1'
#
loop_
_entity.id
_entity.type
_entity.pdbx_description
1 polymer ?
#
loop_
_entity_poly.entity_id
_entity_poly.type
_entity_poly.pdbx_seq_one_letter_code
_entity_poly.pdbx_strand_id
1 'polypeptide(L)'
;GILLIYRYAWMMNEQLLGLVRQLKVDPTSDSSRTRNFLSLYTRLLELNKKLVAAYEYQITLILTGGLAGNIVIIYFLIVFGVSMKKKSIFLIVFPQTLFINIWDFWLTISVCDLTERAGKKTATILKLFTDLELKDAELEKSLKEFAWLCSHEKFRFQLCGLFSVNYKMGFQMIITSYLYLLYLVQFDYMNL
;
A
#
# COMPACT_ATOMS: atom_id res chain seq x y z
N GLY A 1 -4.16 8.36 -7.48
CA GLY A 1 -5.34 7.86 -6.74
C GLY A 1 -4.99 7.50 -5.30
N ILE A 2 -4.22 6.43 -5.09
CA ILE A 2 -3.94 5.85 -3.76
C ILE A 2 -3.21 6.84 -2.82
N LEU A 3 -2.25 7.61 -3.34
CA LEU A 3 -1.57 8.68 -2.58
C LEU A 3 -2.53 9.74 -2.00
N LEU A 4 -3.61 10.07 -2.73
CA LEU A 4 -4.63 10.98 -2.23
C LEU A 4 -5.42 10.31 -1.11
N ILE A 5 -5.81 9.05 -1.28
CA ILE A 5 -6.48 8.26 -0.23
C ILE A 5 -5.64 8.22 1.04
N TYR A 6 -4.34 7.91 0.90
CA TYR A 6 -3.39 7.96 2.01
C TYR A 6 -3.36 9.34 2.67
N ARG A 7 -3.24 10.43 1.89
CA ARG A 7 -3.19 11.80 2.42
C ARG A 7 -4.45 12.16 3.20
N TYR A 8 -5.63 11.81 2.70
CA TYR A 8 -6.90 12.04 3.39
C TYR A 8 -7.02 11.19 4.65
N ALA A 9 -6.64 9.90 4.59
CA ALA A 9 -6.64 9.02 5.76
C ALA A 9 -5.66 9.54 6.85
N TRP A 10 -4.48 10.00 6.45
CA TRP A 10 -3.51 10.62 7.35
C TRP A 10 -4.05 11.89 8.01
N MET A 11 -4.62 12.80 7.22
CA MET A 11 -5.19 14.05 7.73
C MET A 11 -6.36 13.79 8.70
N MET A 12 -7.22 12.81 8.40
CA MET A 12 -8.28 12.39 9.32
C MET A 12 -7.71 11.83 10.62
N ASN A 13 -6.66 11.03 10.57
CA ASN A 13 -6.02 10.50 11.77
C ASN A 13 -5.48 11.60 12.69
N GLU A 14 -4.84 12.63 12.13
CA GLU A 14 -4.35 13.77 12.91
C GLU A 14 -5.51 14.55 13.55
N GLN A 15 -6.59 14.79 12.80
CA GLN A 15 -7.75 15.51 13.32
C GLN A 15 -8.52 14.72 14.38
N LEU A 16 -8.70 13.41 14.20
CA LEU A 16 -9.31 12.52 15.19
C LEU A 16 -8.48 12.46 16.47
N LEU A 17 -7.14 12.37 16.35
CA LEU A 17 -6.26 12.38 17.52
C LEU A 17 -6.33 13.72 18.28
N GLY A 18 -6.43 14.83 17.55
CA GLY A 18 -6.66 16.15 18.14
C GLY A 18 -7.96 16.21 18.92
N LEU A 19 -9.05 15.63 18.38
CA LEU A 19 -10.33 15.52 19.07
C LEU A 19 -10.26 14.65 20.33
N VAL A 20 -9.58 13.49 20.30
CA VAL A 20 -9.36 12.68 21.52
C VAL A 20 -8.72 13.52 22.62
N ARG A 21 -7.67 14.28 22.27
CA ARG A 21 -6.95 15.12 23.24
C ARG A 21 -7.84 16.24 23.80
N GLN A 22 -8.67 16.85 22.96
CA GLN A 22 -9.63 17.87 23.40
C GLN A 22 -10.71 17.29 24.31
N LEU A 23 -11.31 16.15 23.96
CA LEU A 23 -12.34 15.51 24.80
C LEU A 23 -11.79 15.01 26.15
N LYS A 24 -10.50 14.66 26.24
CA LYS A 24 -9.85 14.36 27.52
C LYS A 24 -9.75 15.57 28.45
N VAL A 25 -9.73 16.79 27.90
CA VAL A 25 -9.58 18.04 28.65
C VAL A 25 -10.94 18.70 28.90
N ASP A 26 -11.83 18.66 27.90
CA ASP A 26 -13.20 19.19 27.98
C ASP A 26 -14.19 18.21 27.31
N PRO A 27 -14.98 17.46 28.09
CA PRO A 27 -15.91 16.45 27.59
C PRO A 27 -17.21 17.02 26.99
N THR A 28 -17.38 18.35 26.92
CA THR A 28 -18.58 18.99 26.35
C THR A 28 -18.50 19.26 24.85
N SER A 29 -17.40 18.88 24.20
CA SER A 29 -17.11 19.22 22.80
C SER A 29 -17.89 18.38 21.76
N ASP A 30 -18.65 19.15 20.97
CA ASP A 30 -19.34 18.95 19.69
C ASP A 30 -19.30 17.56 18.99
N SER A 31 -20.40 16.81 19.13
CA SER A 31 -20.65 15.52 18.48
C SER A 31 -20.87 15.61 16.95
N SER A 32 -21.17 16.81 16.42
CA SER A 32 -21.45 17.02 15.00
C SER A 32 -20.22 16.78 14.12
N ARG A 33 -19.01 17.11 14.61
CA ARG A 33 -17.75 16.90 13.88
C ARG A 33 -17.46 15.42 13.68
N THR A 34 -17.75 14.58 14.67
CA THR A 34 -17.51 13.13 14.62
C THR A 34 -18.37 12.45 13.54
N ARG A 35 -19.63 12.88 13.37
CA ARG A 35 -20.50 12.38 12.29
C ARG A 35 -19.97 12.76 10.91
N ASN A 36 -19.46 13.98 10.77
CA ASN A 36 -18.82 14.41 9.52
C ASN A 36 -17.59 13.55 9.19
N PHE A 37 -16.75 13.22 10.18
CA PHE A 37 -15.61 12.31 9.98
C PHE A 37 -16.03 10.90 9.55
N LEU A 38 -17.05 10.33 10.19
CA LEU A 38 -17.59 9.02 9.79
C LEU A 38 -18.09 9.03 8.34
N SER A 39 -18.83 10.07 7.94
CA SER A 39 -19.34 10.19 6.57
C SER A 39 -18.20 10.31 5.54
N LEU A 40 -17.14 11.06 5.88
CA LEU A 40 -15.99 11.28 5.01
C LEU A 40 -15.13 10.03 4.88
N TYR A 41 -14.94 9.30 5.99
CA TYR A 41 -14.25 8.01 5.99
C TYR A 41 -15.01 6.96 5.18
N THR A 42 -16.33 6.88 5.33
CA THR A 42 -17.18 5.95 4.56
C THR A 42 -17.06 6.22 3.06
N ARG A 43 -17.10 7.50 2.65
CA ARG A 43 -16.86 7.90 1.26
C ARG A 43 -15.46 7.54 0.78
N LEU A 44 -14.44 7.74 1.62
CA LEU A 44 -13.06 7.41 1.28
C LEU A 44 -12.86 5.90 1.09
N LEU A 45 -13.52 5.11 1.92
CA LEU A 45 -13.53 3.66 1.85
C LEU A 45 -14.25 3.16 0.59
N GLU A 46 -15.41 3.73 0.27
CA GLU A 46 -16.14 3.42 -0.97
C GLU A 46 -15.32 3.78 -2.21
N LEU A 47 -14.65 4.95 -2.19
CA LEU A 47 -13.72 5.35 -3.25
C LEU A 47 -12.56 4.37 -3.38
N ASN A 48 -11.98 3.93 -2.25
CA ASN A 48 -10.92 2.93 -2.25
C ASN A 48 -11.39 1.62 -2.90
N LYS A 49 -12.57 1.12 -2.53
CA LYS A 49 -13.15 -0.09 -3.13
C LYS A 49 -13.33 0.04 -4.65
N LYS A 50 -13.89 1.17 -5.10
CA LYS A 50 -14.06 1.44 -6.54
C LYS A 50 -12.71 1.48 -7.26
N LEU A 51 -11.70 2.07 -6.62
CA LEU A 51 -10.36 2.16 -7.19
C LEU A 51 -9.65 0.80 -7.23
N VAL A 52 -9.78 -0.02 -6.18
CA VAL A 52 -9.29 -1.40 -6.18
C VAL A 52 -9.97 -2.18 -7.30
N ALA A 53 -11.30 -2.20 -7.36
CA ALA A 53 -12.04 -2.95 -8.37
C ALA A 53 -11.70 -2.53 -9.82
N ALA A 54 -11.45 -1.24 -10.05
CA ALA A 54 -11.09 -0.74 -11.38
C ALA A 54 -9.63 -1.04 -11.78
N TYR A 55 -8.69 -1.00 -10.84
CA TYR A 55 -7.26 -1.05 -11.13
C TYR A 55 -6.56 -2.33 -10.69
N GLU A 56 -7.24 -3.25 -10.02
CA GLU A 56 -6.66 -4.50 -9.50
C GLU A 56 -5.95 -5.32 -10.59
N TYR A 57 -6.64 -5.56 -11.71
CA TYR A 57 -6.07 -6.32 -12.82
C TYR A 57 -4.90 -5.59 -13.48
N GLN A 58 -5.05 -4.28 -13.68
CA GLN A 58 -4.01 -3.45 -14.29
C GLN A 58 -2.74 -3.41 -13.43
N ILE A 59 -2.88 -3.20 -12.11
CA ILE A 59 -1.75 -3.18 -11.18
C ILE A 59 -1.10 -4.56 -11.12
N THR A 60 -1.88 -5.64 -11.10
CA THR A 60 -1.34 -7.00 -11.16
C THR A 60 -0.50 -7.22 -12.41
N LEU A 61 -1.02 -6.84 -13.57
CA LEU A 61 -0.32 -6.99 -14.84
C LEU A 61 0.98 -6.17 -14.88
N ILE A 62 0.94 -4.92 -14.39
CA ILE A 62 2.12 -4.04 -14.34
C ILE A 62 3.19 -4.62 -13.41
N LEU A 63 2.80 -5.09 -12.20
CA LEU A 63 3.74 -5.67 -11.25
C LEU A 63 4.37 -6.96 -11.78
N THR A 64 3.56 -7.90 -12.27
CA THR A 64 4.06 -9.18 -12.80
C THR A 64 4.90 -8.96 -14.06
N GLY A 65 4.44 -8.12 -14.99
CA GLY A 65 5.18 -7.77 -16.20
C GLY A 65 6.49 -7.05 -15.91
N GLY A 66 6.49 -6.11 -14.96
CA GLY A 66 7.69 -5.40 -14.52
C GLY A 66 8.73 -6.33 -13.90
N LEU A 67 8.31 -7.27 -13.04
CA LEU A 67 9.21 -8.26 -12.45
C LEU A 67 9.80 -9.20 -13.51
N ALA A 68 8.98 -9.72 -14.42
CA ALA A 68 9.45 -10.57 -15.51
C ALA A 68 10.42 -9.82 -16.43
N GLY A 69 10.09 -8.56 -16.79
CA GLY A 69 10.97 -7.69 -17.57
C GLY A 69 12.30 -7.44 -16.88
N ASN A 70 12.30 -7.20 -15.57
CA ASN A 70 13.53 -7.00 -14.81
C ASN A 70 14.43 -8.25 -14.83
N ILE A 71 13.87 -9.46 -14.69
CA ILE A 71 14.64 -10.72 -14.80
C ILE A 71 15.32 -10.82 -16.16
N VAL A 72 14.57 -10.59 -17.24
CA VAL A 72 15.08 -10.67 -18.62
C VAL A 72 16.19 -9.64 -18.86
N ILE A 73 15.99 -8.39 -18.43
CA ILE A 73 16.98 -7.33 -18.60
C ILE A 73 18.27 -7.66 -17.84
N ILE A 74 18.19 -8.15 -16.60
CA ILE A 74 19.37 -8.52 -15.83
C ILE A 74 20.10 -9.71 -16.48
N TYR A 75 19.36 -10.72 -16.96
CA TYR A 75 19.97 -11.84 -17.69
C TYR A 75 20.74 -11.35 -18.92
N PHE A 76 20.15 -10.49 -19.75
CA PHE A 76 20.86 -9.92 -20.90
C PHE A 76 22.08 -9.07 -20.50
N LEU A 77 21.99 -8.31 -19.41
CA LEU A 77 23.15 -7.57 -18.88
C LEU A 77 24.31 -8.50 -18.51
N ILE A 78 24.02 -9.63 -17.88
CA ILE A 78 25.04 -10.64 -17.53
C ILE A 78 25.66 -11.22 -18.81
N VAL A 79 24.84 -11.66 -19.76
CA VAL A 79 25.32 -12.28 -21.02
C VAL A 79 26.16 -11.29 -21.85
N PHE A 80 25.67 -10.06 -22.06
CA PHE A 80 26.39 -9.07 -22.86
C PHE A 80 27.65 -8.54 -22.16
N GLY A 81 27.57 -8.30 -20.86
CA GLY A 81 28.65 -7.72 -20.07
C GLY A 81 29.74 -8.72 -19.72
N VAL A 82 29.36 -9.88 -19.19
CA VAL A 82 30.30 -10.88 -18.65
C VAL A 82 30.73 -11.85 -19.74
N SER A 83 29.78 -12.51 -20.42
CA SER A 83 30.09 -13.58 -21.37
C SER A 83 30.66 -13.04 -22.69
N MET A 84 30.06 -11.99 -23.24
CA MET A 84 30.46 -11.43 -24.55
C MET A 84 31.50 -10.31 -24.46
N LYS A 85 31.70 -9.69 -23.28
CA LYS A 85 32.60 -8.54 -23.04
C LYS A 85 32.44 -7.38 -24.06
N LYS A 86 31.26 -7.24 -24.66
CA LYS A 86 31.00 -6.20 -25.68
C LYS A 86 30.53 -4.92 -25.01
N LYS A 87 31.21 -3.81 -25.26
CA LYS A 87 30.73 -2.47 -24.87
C LYS A 87 29.62 -2.05 -25.83
N SER A 88 28.37 -2.21 -25.42
CA SER A 88 27.18 -1.77 -26.17
C SER A 88 26.44 -0.69 -25.39
N ILE A 89 25.75 0.20 -26.12
CA ILE A 89 24.85 1.22 -25.55
C ILE A 89 23.80 0.57 -24.63
N PHE A 90 23.41 -0.67 -24.91
CA PHE A 90 22.49 -1.46 -24.07
C PHE A 90 22.98 -1.64 -22.63
N LEU A 91 24.30 -1.67 -22.38
CA LEU A 91 24.86 -1.76 -21.02
C LEU A 91 24.61 -0.49 -20.18
N ILE A 92 24.25 0.62 -20.80
CA ILE A 92 23.90 1.88 -20.10
C ILE A 92 22.39 2.05 -19.99
N VAL A 93 21.66 1.73 -21.06
CA VAL A 93 20.19 1.88 -21.12
C VAL A 93 19.48 0.88 -20.20
N PHE A 94 19.97 -0.36 -20.14
CA PHE A 94 19.35 -1.42 -19.33
C PHE A 94 19.41 -1.15 -17.81
N PRO A 95 20.54 -0.74 -17.21
CA PRO A 95 20.57 -0.40 -15.78
C PRO A 95 19.68 0.81 -15.45
N GLN A 96 19.62 1.81 -16.33
CA GLN A 96 18.73 2.96 -16.13
C GLN A 96 17.25 2.52 -16.11
N THR A 97 16.86 1.66 -17.04
CA THR A 97 15.49 1.12 -17.11
C THR A 97 15.17 0.27 -15.87
N LEU A 98 16.11 -0.59 -15.45
CA LEU A 98 15.97 -1.37 -14.21
C LEU A 98 15.78 -0.49 -12.99
N PHE A 99 16.59 0.57 -12.86
CA PHE A 99 16.48 1.49 -11.74
C PHE A 99 15.10 2.13 -11.65
N ILE A 100 14.57 2.62 -12.79
CA ILE A 100 13.24 3.22 -12.85
C ILE A 100 12.17 2.19 -12.49
N ASN A 101 12.22 0.98 -13.04
CA ASN A 101 11.23 -0.07 -12.74
C ASN A 101 11.25 -0.50 -11.28
N ILE A 102 12.43 -0.68 -10.68
CA ILE A 102 12.57 -1.03 -9.26
C ILE A 102 12.03 0.09 -8.38
N TRP A 103 12.33 1.34 -8.75
CA TRP A 103 11.86 2.51 -8.02
C TRP A 103 10.32 2.63 -8.06
N ASP A 104 9.71 2.50 -9.24
CA ASP A 104 8.26 2.56 -9.43
C ASP A 104 7.54 1.40 -8.71
N PHE A 105 8.09 0.19 -8.81
CA PHE A 105 7.63 -0.97 -8.04
C PHE A 105 7.62 -0.66 -6.54
N TRP A 106 8.75 -0.18 -6.00
CA TRP A 106 8.87 0.06 -4.57
C TRP A 106 7.93 1.17 -4.10
N LEU A 107 7.80 2.26 -4.86
CA LEU A 107 6.84 3.33 -4.58
C LEU A 107 5.41 2.81 -4.53
N THR A 108 5.03 1.94 -5.47
CA THR A 108 3.69 1.33 -5.50
C THR A 108 3.42 0.50 -4.25
N ILE A 109 4.38 -0.36 -3.85
CA ILE A 109 4.29 -1.15 -2.61
C ILE A 109 4.19 -0.24 -1.38
N SER A 110 5.07 0.77 -1.29
CA SER A 110 5.12 1.72 -0.18
C SER A 110 3.82 2.49 0.01
N VAL A 111 3.22 2.98 -1.07
CA VAL A 111 1.97 3.75 -1.02
C VAL A 111 0.80 2.87 -0.58
N CYS A 112 0.73 1.62 -1.06
CA CYS A 112 -0.29 0.67 -0.62
C CYS A 112 -0.15 0.33 0.88
N ASP A 113 1.07 0.03 1.34
CA ASP A 113 1.36 -0.28 2.74
C ASP A 113 1.07 0.91 3.66
N LEU A 114 1.47 2.13 3.26
CA LEU A 114 1.17 3.36 3.99
C LEU A 114 -0.35 3.58 4.14
N THR A 115 -1.12 3.34 3.08
CA THR A 115 -2.58 3.46 3.11
C THR A 115 -3.20 2.44 4.06
N GLU A 116 -2.73 1.18 4.02
CA GLU A 116 -3.21 0.14 4.94
C GLU A 116 -2.88 0.48 6.40
N ARG A 117 -1.65 0.94 6.67
CA ARG A 117 -1.23 1.38 8.01
C ARG A 117 -2.02 2.58 8.51
N ALA A 118 -2.31 3.55 7.64
CA ALA A 118 -3.14 4.70 7.99
C ALA A 118 -4.54 4.25 8.42
N GLY A 119 -5.15 3.29 7.71
CA GLY A 119 -6.41 2.68 8.09
C GLY A 119 -6.38 1.99 9.47
N LYS A 120 -5.33 1.19 9.72
CA LYS A 120 -5.13 0.54 11.03
C LYS A 120 -4.95 1.57 12.14
N LYS A 121 -4.22 2.66 11.90
CA LYS A 121 -4.04 3.76 12.85
C LYS A 121 -5.39 4.42 13.18
N THR A 122 -6.28 4.61 12.20
CA THR A 122 -7.65 5.12 12.45
C THR A 122 -8.40 4.21 13.43
N ALA A 123 -8.38 2.90 13.20
CA ALA A 123 -9.05 1.94 14.09
C ALA A 123 -8.50 2.00 15.52
N THR A 124 -7.18 2.13 15.69
CA THR A 124 -6.55 2.27 17.00
C THR A 124 -6.93 3.57 17.70
N ILE A 125 -6.95 4.70 16.99
CA ILE A 125 -7.37 6.00 17.54
C ILE A 125 -8.83 5.92 17.99
N LEU A 126 -9.66 5.24 17.22
CA LEU A 126 -11.07 5.11 17.53
C LEU A 126 -11.34 4.23 18.76
N LYS A 127 -10.50 3.23 19.00
CA LYS A 127 -10.54 2.44 20.24
C LYS A 127 -10.28 3.32 21.48
N LEU A 128 -9.38 4.31 21.37
CA LEU A 128 -9.12 5.27 22.46
C LEU A 128 -10.34 6.12 22.80
N PHE A 129 -11.27 6.34 21.85
CA PHE A 129 -12.53 7.03 22.11
C PHE A 129 -13.53 6.15 22.85
N THR A 130 -13.62 4.86 22.50
CA THR A 130 -14.50 3.91 23.19
C THR A 130 -14.09 3.68 24.65
N ASP A 131 -12.79 3.81 24.96
CA ASP A 131 -12.27 3.70 26.32
C ASP A 131 -12.54 4.96 27.18
N LEU A 132 -13.01 6.07 26.58
CA LEU A 132 -13.41 7.27 27.31
C LEU A 132 -14.89 7.18 27.69
N GLU A 133 -15.23 7.42 28.96
CA GLU A 133 -16.62 7.56 29.41
C GLU A 133 -17.24 8.84 28.83
N LEU A 134 -17.83 8.71 27.64
CA LEU A 134 -18.51 9.81 26.96
C LEU A 134 -19.91 10.01 27.56
N LYS A 135 -20.28 11.27 27.84
CA LYS A 135 -21.62 11.61 28.35
C LYS A 135 -22.70 11.62 27.26
N ASP A 136 -22.32 11.73 25.99
CA ASP A 136 -23.25 11.78 24.85
C ASP A 136 -23.44 10.37 24.25
N ALA A 137 -24.64 9.81 24.45
CA ALA A 137 -25.01 8.48 23.95
C ALA A 137 -25.08 8.42 22.41
N GLU A 138 -25.38 9.53 21.72
CA GLU A 138 -25.42 9.57 20.26
C GLU A 138 -24.00 9.59 19.67
N LEU A 139 -23.09 10.29 20.33
CA LEU A 139 -21.66 10.29 20.00
C LEU A 139 -21.05 8.90 20.22
N GLU A 140 -21.33 8.25 21.36
CA GLU A 140 -20.85 6.90 21.65
C GLU A 140 -21.34 5.89 20.60
N LYS A 141 -22.61 5.98 20.22
CA LYS A 141 -23.19 5.14 19.14
C LYS A 141 -22.47 5.36 17.81
N SER A 142 -22.27 6.62 17.41
CA SER A 142 -21.59 6.96 16.15
C SER A 142 -20.14 6.46 16.12
N LEU A 143 -19.43 6.52 17.25
CA LEU A 143 -18.07 6.01 17.38
C LEU A 143 -18.02 4.48 17.34
N LYS A 144 -18.98 3.79 17.97
CA LYS A 144 -19.10 2.33 17.88
C LYS A 144 -19.38 1.88 16.44
N GLU A 145 -20.28 2.54 15.74
CA GLU A 145 -20.54 2.30 14.31
C GLU A 145 -19.27 2.52 13.47
N PHE A 146 -18.53 3.58 13.76
CA PHE A 146 -17.28 3.87 13.06
C PHE A 146 -16.19 2.81 13.37
N ALA A 147 -16.09 2.33 14.61
CA ALA A 147 -15.13 1.29 15.00
C ALA A 147 -15.48 -0.05 14.37
N TRP A 148 -16.78 -0.35 14.31
CA TRP A 148 -17.30 -1.49 13.58
C TRP A 148 -16.92 -1.42 12.10
N LEU A 149 -17.17 -0.28 11.44
CA LEU A 149 -16.79 -0.06 10.04
C LEU A 149 -15.29 -0.26 9.81
N CYS A 150 -14.43 0.34 10.64
CA CYS A 150 -12.97 0.18 10.53
C CYS A 150 -12.49 -1.26 10.77
N SER A 151 -13.22 -2.04 11.58
CA SER A 151 -12.88 -3.43 11.87
C SER A 151 -13.25 -4.37 10.71
N HIS A 152 -14.40 -4.11 10.09
CA HIS A 152 -14.94 -4.90 8.99
C HIS A 152 -14.25 -4.54 7.67
N GLU A 153 -14.03 -3.26 7.45
CA GLU A 153 -13.55 -2.70 6.19
C GLU A 153 -12.17 -2.10 6.36
N LYS A 154 -11.21 -2.64 5.61
CA LYS A 154 -9.81 -2.24 5.68
C LYS A 154 -9.39 -1.71 4.32
N PHE A 155 -8.60 -0.64 4.30
CA PHE A 155 -7.91 -0.19 3.09
C PHE A 155 -6.87 -1.23 2.67
N ARG A 156 -7.31 -2.26 1.95
CA ARG A 156 -6.49 -3.35 1.45
C ARG A 156 -6.52 -3.32 -0.06
N PHE A 157 -5.35 -3.13 -0.65
CA PHE A 157 -5.14 -3.41 -2.06
C PHE A 157 -4.82 -4.89 -2.19
N GLN A 158 -5.71 -5.64 -2.85
CA GLN A 158 -5.51 -7.05 -3.12
C GLN A 158 -5.12 -7.24 -4.58
N LEU A 159 -4.22 -8.18 -4.84
CA LEU A 159 -3.89 -8.67 -6.17
C LEU A 159 -4.69 -9.95 -6.39
N CYS A 160 -5.57 -9.91 -7.40
CA CYS A 160 -6.49 -10.99 -7.75
C CYS A 160 -7.31 -11.54 -6.55
N GLY A 161 -7.63 -10.69 -5.57
CA GLY A 161 -8.32 -11.06 -4.33
C GLY A 161 -7.52 -11.95 -3.37
N LEU A 162 -6.30 -12.35 -3.74
CA LEU A 162 -5.53 -13.39 -3.06
C LEU A 162 -4.46 -12.81 -2.13
N PHE A 163 -3.75 -11.77 -2.58
CA PHE A 163 -2.59 -11.25 -1.85
C PHE A 163 -2.72 -9.76 -1.59
N SER A 164 -2.56 -9.34 -0.33
CA SER A 164 -2.49 -7.92 0.00
C SER A 164 -1.15 -7.32 -0.43
N VAL A 165 -1.19 -6.21 -1.17
CA VAL A 165 -0.01 -5.44 -1.56
C VAL A 165 0.54 -4.71 -0.33
N ASN A 166 1.60 -5.26 0.25
CA ASN A 166 2.31 -4.68 1.38
C ASN A 166 3.82 -4.97 1.27
N TYR A 167 4.61 -4.41 2.20
CA TYR A 167 6.08 -4.61 2.16
C TYR A 167 6.49 -6.08 2.21
N LYS A 168 5.79 -6.92 2.97
CA LYS A 168 6.10 -8.35 3.06
C LYS A 168 5.96 -9.02 1.70
N MET A 169 4.86 -8.74 1.00
CA MET A 169 4.59 -9.30 -0.32
C MET A 169 5.55 -8.73 -1.39
N GLY A 170 5.84 -7.42 -1.35
CA GLY A 170 6.85 -6.80 -2.21
C GLY A 170 8.24 -7.42 -2.04
N PHE A 171 8.66 -7.68 -0.81
CA PHE A 171 9.94 -8.33 -0.51
C PHE A 171 9.99 -9.77 -1.01
N GLN A 172 8.91 -10.55 -0.82
CA GLN A 172 8.81 -11.91 -1.36
C GLN A 172 8.93 -11.93 -2.89
N MET A 173 8.28 -10.99 -3.59
CA MET A 173 8.40 -10.88 -5.05
C MET A 173 9.84 -10.63 -5.50
N ILE A 174 10.59 -9.76 -4.81
CA ILE A 174 12.00 -9.51 -5.11
C ILE A 174 12.84 -10.77 -4.93
N ILE A 175 12.66 -11.49 -3.82
CA ILE A 175 13.38 -12.75 -3.58
C ILE A 175 13.08 -13.76 -4.68
N THR A 176 11.81 -13.95 -5.03
CA THR A 176 11.41 -14.87 -6.09
C THR A 176 12.02 -14.49 -7.43
N SER A 177 12.04 -13.20 -7.79
CA SER A 177 12.69 -12.74 -9.02
C SER A 177 14.20 -13.01 -9.02
N TYR A 178 14.88 -12.81 -7.88
CA TYR A 178 16.30 -13.13 -7.75
C TYR A 178 16.57 -14.64 -7.89
N LEU A 179 15.73 -15.49 -7.29
CA LEU A 179 15.83 -16.95 -7.43
C LEU A 179 15.65 -17.40 -8.88
N TYR A 180 14.67 -16.84 -9.60
CA TYR A 180 14.47 -17.16 -11.02
C TYR A 180 15.64 -16.71 -11.89
N LEU A 181 16.20 -15.53 -11.61
CA LEU A 181 17.41 -15.08 -12.29
C LEU A 181 18.58 -16.04 -12.05
N LEU A 182 18.79 -16.49 -10.81
CA LEU A 182 19.84 -17.46 -10.50
C LEU A 182 19.66 -18.77 -11.27
N TYR A 183 18.43 -19.30 -11.33
CA TYR A 183 18.15 -20.51 -12.10
C TYR A 183 18.43 -20.33 -13.60
N LEU A 184 18.05 -19.20 -14.19
CA LEU A 184 18.34 -18.90 -15.59
C LEU A 184 19.84 -18.83 -15.87
N VAL A 185 20.60 -18.14 -15.02
CA VAL A 185 22.05 -18.03 -15.17
C VAL A 185 22.75 -19.37 -14.97
N GLN A 186 22.32 -20.17 -13.98
CA GLN A 186 22.85 -21.52 -13.76
C GLN A 186 22.56 -22.44 -14.94
N PHE A 187 21.34 -22.39 -15.48
CA PHE A 187 20.96 -23.18 -16.65
C PHE A 187 21.78 -22.81 -17.89
N ASP A 188 22.03 -21.52 -18.12
CA ASP A 188 22.88 -21.02 -19.20
C ASP A 188 24.32 -21.54 -19.04
N TYR A 189 24.90 -21.42 -17.83
CA TYR A 189 26.25 -21.88 -17.55
C TYR A 189 26.42 -23.40 -17.62
N MET A 190 25.38 -24.17 -17.29
CA MET A 190 25.40 -25.63 -17.41
C MET A 190 25.27 -26.15 -18.85
N ASN A 191 24.77 -25.32 -19.78
CA ASN A 191 24.58 -25.67 -21.19
C ASN A 191 25.61 -25.01 -22.12
N LEU A 192 26.60 -24.30 -21.57
CA LEU A 192 27.78 -23.76 -22.24
C LEU A 192 28.96 -24.73 -22.15
#